data_AF-A0A2J7RFK9-F1
#
_entry.id   AF-A0A2J7RFK9-F1
#
_cell.length_a   1.000
_cell.length_b   1.000
_cell.length_c   1.000
_cell.angle_alpha   90.00
_cell.angle_beta   90.00
_cell.angle_gamma   90.00
#
_symmetry.space_group_name_H-M   'P 1'
#
loop_
_entity.id
_entity.type
_entity.pdbx_description
1 polymer ?
#
loop_
_entity_poly.entity_id
_entity_poly.type
_entity_poly.pdbx_seq_one_letter_code
_entity_poly.pdbx_strand_id
1 'polypeptide(L)'
;MRRNMTIDWQARGLYSTDLFTNEAVRVIETHDSEKGPLFLYLAHLAPHTGNPEEPFQAPDEEVAKFAHIEDPERRMYAAMVSKLDQSVGDVMAALRTRGMLHNSVVLFMSDNGAPTFGVHSNRGSNFPLKGMKESPWEGGVRGVAALWSPLLHSTQRVSNQLMHIADWLPTFYSAAGLDVRDLGKIDGIDMWSTLSENIPSPRLEILHNIDPIDDYAALRRGDWKYVTGTTQNGKVDEWYGESGLDSKGKSQKYDVDMVLNSKVGITITGFTTKLQLQAKKLARMSQNGSTDKGDGSKPLKLLSEMAVMSLRHQAEVHCNKKSSMSSLSNTSSETACQPREAPCLFNIRDDPCETTNLAFSQPLILHSLEESLEQFKKTMVKPLNVPGDPMSNPTYWNDTWVNWKDDTVTPDDSIKVLPLPTSPPSTLSFMTVLSLIIALSIVTAVMKLSVNVTPQKSSFFSKFLIKPKQTDISSDQKGEVQ
;
A
#
# COMPACT_ATOMS: atom_id res chain seq x y z
N MET A 1 4.18 -13.31 -14.13
CA MET A 1 3.56 -13.74 -12.86
C MET A 1 3.62 -15.26 -12.75
N ARG A 2 3.61 -15.81 -11.53
CA ARG A 2 3.55 -17.25 -11.29
C ARG A 2 2.36 -17.60 -10.41
N ARG A 3 1.78 -18.77 -10.63
CA ARG A 3 0.85 -19.44 -9.72
C ARG A 3 1.56 -20.66 -9.17
N ASN A 4 1.86 -20.64 -7.88
CA ASN A 4 2.83 -21.53 -7.24
C ASN A 4 4.16 -21.50 -8.03
N MET A 5 4.67 -22.66 -8.45
CA MET A 5 5.92 -22.76 -9.20
C MET A 5 5.74 -22.57 -10.72
N THR A 6 4.51 -22.46 -11.22
CA THR A 6 4.24 -22.40 -12.68
C THR A 6 4.03 -20.98 -13.18
N ILE A 7 4.51 -20.70 -14.39
CA ILE A 7 4.26 -19.40 -15.07
C ILE A 7 2.77 -19.30 -15.40
N ASP A 8 2.15 -18.18 -15.01
CA ASP A 8 0.75 -17.88 -15.31
C ASP A 8 0.66 -16.95 -16.52
N TRP A 9 0.48 -17.55 -17.70
CA TRP A 9 0.31 -16.82 -18.96
C TRP A 9 -1.04 -16.11 -19.08
N GLN A 10 -2.06 -16.56 -18.33
CA GLN A 10 -3.40 -15.97 -18.36
C GLN A 10 -3.44 -14.61 -17.64
N ALA A 11 -2.47 -14.36 -16.75
CA ALA A 11 -2.31 -13.08 -16.06
C ALA A 11 -1.85 -11.93 -16.97
N ARG A 12 -1.43 -12.20 -18.22
CA ARG A 12 -0.91 -11.16 -19.12
C ARG A 12 -2.00 -10.14 -19.48
N GLY A 13 -1.69 -8.86 -19.31
CA GLY A 13 -2.61 -7.76 -19.62
C GLY A 13 -3.69 -7.51 -18.57
N LEU A 14 -3.66 -8.24 -17.46
CA LEU A 14 -4.55 -8.03 -16.32
C LEU A 14 -3.83 -7.25 -15.22
N TYR A 15 -4.58 -6.41 -14.51
CA TYR A 15 -4.02 -5.56 -13.46
C TYR A 15 -3.61 -6.40 -12.24
N SER A 16 -2.34 -6.32 -11.84
CA SER A 16 -1.75 -7.20 -10.82
C SER A 16 -2.43 -7.09 -9.46
N THR A 17 -2.89 -5.89 -9.08
CA THR A 17 -3.61 -5.68 -7.82
C THR A 17 -4.87 -6.53 -7.80
N ASP A 18 -5.67 -6.53 -8.87
CA ASP A 18 -6.90 -7.34 -8.94
C ASP A 18 -6.58 -8.84 -8.93
N LEU A 19 -5.50 -9.26 -9.59
CA LEU A 19 -5.07 -10.67 -9.57
C LEU A 19 -4.70 -11.15 -8.17
N PHE A 20 -3.93 -10.35 -7.42
CA PHE A 20 -3.57 -10.66 -6.05
C PHE A 20 -4.78 -10.63 -5.10
N THR A 21 -5.66 -9.65 -5.26
CA THR A 21 -6.92 -9.57 -4.51
C THR A 21 -7.77 -10.82 -4.72
N ASN A 22 -7.99 -11.21 -5.99
CA ASN A 22 -8.81 -12.35 -6.34
C ASN A 22 -8.24 -13.66 -5.76
N GLU A 23 -6.91 -13.82 -5.79
CA GLU A 23 -6.26 -15.00 -5.20
C GLU A 23 -6.37 -15.00 -3.67
N ALA A 24 -6.19 -13.85 -3.01
CA ALA A 24 -6.38 -13.72 -1.56
C ALA A 24 -7.81 -14.06 -1.14
N VAL A 25 -8.81 -13.53 -1.85
CA VAL A 25 -10.22 -13.84 -1.63
C VAL A 25 -10.48 -15.33 -1.82
N ARG A 26 -9.96 -15.94 -2.91
CA ARG A 26 -10.08 -17.37 -3.17
C ARG A 26 -9.49 -18.21 -2.03
N VAL A 27 -8.30 -17.84 -1.54
CA VAL A 27 -7.65 -18.53 -0.39
C VAL A 27 -8.54 -18.47 0.84
N ILE A 28 -9.11 -17.30 1.18
CA ILE A 28 -10.01 -17.15 2.33
C ILE A 28 -11.31 -17.95 2.14
N GLU A 29 -11.92 -17.89 0.97
CA GLU A 29 -13.18 -18.58 0.67
C GLU A 29 -13.05 -20.09 0.70
N THR A 30 -11.90 -20.61 0.26
CA THR A 30 -11.61 -22.05 0.20
C THR A 30 -10.88 -22.59 1.43
N HIS A 31 -10.51 -21.72 2.38
CA HIS A 31 -9.84 -22.13 3.60
C HIS A 31 -10.75 -22.98 4.49
N ASP A 32 -10.21 -24.12 4.92
CA ASP A 32 -10.83 -25.08 5.83
C ASP A 32 -10.31 -24.83 7.26
N SER A 33 -11.10 -24.11 8.06
CA SER A 33 -10.74 -23.71 9.42
C SER A 33 -10.57 -24.90 10.37
N GLU A 34 -11.10 -26.07 10.02
CA GLU A 34 -10.93 -27.30 10.82
C GLU A 34 -9.51 -27.89 10.67
N LYS A 35 -8.80 -27.55 9.59
CA LYS A 35 -7.44 -28.03 9.35
C LYS A 35 -6.35 -27.17 9.98
N GLY A 36 -6.69 -25.99 10.46
CA GLY A 36 -5.76 -25.09 11.14
C GLY A 36 -6.01 -23.62 10.84
N PRO A 37 -5.24 -22.72 11.49
CA PRO A 37 -5.36 -21.28 11.28
C PRO A 37 -4.82 -20.85 9.90
N LEU A 38 -5.26 -19.67 9.44
CA LEU A 38 -4.77 -19.03 8.23
C LEU A 38 -3.74 -17.94 8.56
N PHE A 39 -2.55 -18.04 7.95
CA PHE A 39 -1.63 -16.91 7.78
C PHE A 39 -1.60 -16.52 6.30
N LEU A 40 -1.91 -15.26 6.01
CA LEU A 40 -1.94 -14.73 4.65
C LEU A 40 -1.05 -13.48 4.58
N TYR A 41 0.05 -13.57 3.84
CA TYR A 41 0.88 -12.42 3.49
C TYR A 41 0.54 -11.95 2.08
N LEU A 42 -0.06 -10.77 1.98
CA LEU A 42 -0.50 -10.16 0.73
C LEU A 42 0.36 -8.94 0.41
N ALA A 43 1.45 -9.16 -0.34
CA ALA A 43 2.36 -8.11 -0.78
C ALA A 43 1.94 -7.58 -2.16
N HIS A 44 1.17 -6.49 -2.18
CA HIS A 44 0.78 -5.85 -3.43
C HIS A 44 1.96 -5.17 -4.14
N LEU A 45 1.92 -5.13 -5.48
CA LEU A 45 2.84 -4.28 -6.25
C LEU A 45 2.43 -2.80 -6.17
N ALA A 46 1.13 -2.50 -6.11
CA ALA A 46 0.67 -1.14 -5.95
C ALA A 46 1.06 -0.59 -4.55
N PRO A 47 1.50 0.67 -4.43
CA PRO A 47 1.62 1.68 -5.48
C PRO A 47 3.07 1.89 -5.96
N HIS A 48 3.87 0.83 -6.07
CA HIS A 48 5.23 0.92 -6.60
C HIS A 48 5.21 1.31 -8.08
N THR A 49 6.25 2.04 -8.52
CA THR A 49 6.45 2.34 -9.94
C THR A 49 6.65 1.05 -10.74
N GLY A 50 6.08 1.00 -11.94
CA GLY A 50 6.12 -0.14 -12.86
C GLY A 50 7.41 -0.21 -13.66
N ASN A 51 7.29 -0.37 -14.98
CA ASN A 51 8.43 -0.42 -15.88
C ASN A 51 8.80 1.00 -16.37
N PRO A 52 9.99 1.20 -16.97
CA PRO A 52 10.42 2.53 -17.41
C PRO A 52 9.54 3.17 -18.50
N GLU A 53 8.80 2.39 -19.28
CA GLU A 53 7.94 2.88 -20.37
C GLU A 53 6.56 3.33 -19.84
N GLU A 54 6.04 2.60 -18.85
CA GLU A 54 4.76 2.81 -18.19
C GLU A 54 4.95 2.70 -16.66
N PRO A 55 5.48 3.76 -16.02
CA PRO A 55 5.80 3.75 -14.60
C PRO A 55 4.55 3.73 -13.72
N PHE A 56 3.40 4.17 -14.23
CA PHE A 56 2.16 4.23 -13.48
C PHE A 56 1.04 3.55 -14.26
N GLN A 57 0.36 2.60 -13.62
CA GLN A 57 -0.69 1.81 -14.25
C GLN A 57 -1.85 1.65 -13.27
N ALA A 58 -3.06 2.01 -13.72
CA ALA A 58 -4.32 1.71 -13.03
C ALA A 58 -5.45 1.64 -14.07
N PRO A 59 -6.56 0.95 -13.80
CA PRO A 59 -7.71 0.91 -14.72
C PRO A 59 -8.30 2.30 -14.98
N ASP A 60 -8.64 2.60 -16.24
CA ASP A 60 -9.10 3.92 -16.70
C ASP A 60 -10.33 4.43 -15.92
N GLU A 61 -11.27 3.54 -15.59
CA GLU A 61 -12.45 3.87 -14.81
C GLU A 61 -12.12 4.32 -13.39
N GLU A 62 -11.02 3.83 -12.82
CA GLU A 62 -10.54 4.27 -11.52
C GLU A 62 -9.83 5.62 -11.63
N VAL A 63 -9.00 5.81 -12.64
CA VAL A 63 -8.31 7.08 -12.93
C VAL A 63 -9.32 8.22 -13.12
N ALA A 64 -10.43 7.96 -13.80
CA ALA A 64 -11.48 8.95 -14.05
C ALA A 64 -12.08 9.54 -12.76
N LYS A 65 -12.10 8.79 -11.64
CA LYS A 65 -12.60 9.29 -10.34
C LYS A 65 -11.73 10.41 -9.77
N PHE A 66 -10.48 10.48 -10.19
CA PHE A 66 -9.49 11.45 -9.72
C PHE A 66 -9.25 12.60 -10.72
N ALA A 67 -10.16 12.83 -11.68
CA ALA A 67 -10.02 13.88 -12.71
C ALA A 67 -9.80 15.30 -12.16
N HIS A 68 -10.13 15.54 -10.90
CA HIS A 68 -9.90 16.81 -10.20
C HIS A 68 -8.42 17.04 -9.80
N ILE A 69 -7.58 15.99 -9.79
CA ILE A 69 -6.13 16.11 -9.58
C ILE A 69 -5.50 16.56 -10.89
N GLU A 70 -4.92 17.76 -10.92
CA GLU A 70 -4.38 18.36 -12.14
C GLU A 70 -3.17 17.60 -12.70
N ASP A 71 -2.20 17.26 -11.85
CA ASP A 71 -1.03 16.46 -12.23
C ASP A 71 -1.45 15.03 -12.62
N PRO A 72 -1.27 14.62 -13.90
CA PRO A 72 -1.68 13.31 -14.37
C PRO A 72 -0.94 12.16 -13.68
N GLU A 73 0.32 12.33 -13.28
CA GLU A 73 1.07 11.26 -12.63
C GLU A 73 0.59 11.05 -11.19
N ARG A 74 0.36 12.15 -10.45
CA ARG A 74 -0.30 12.08 -9.14
C ARG A 74 -1.73 11.54 -9.22
N ARG A 75 -2.46 11.84 -10.30
CA ARG A 75 -3.79 11.28 -10.57
C ARG A 75 -3.74 9.76 -10.73
N MET A 76 -2.77 9.25 -11.50
CA MET A 76 -2.57 7.81 -11.67
C MET A 76 -2.18 7.14 -10.34
N TYR A 77 -1.27 7.76 -9.56
CA TYR A 77 -0.91 7.26 -8.23
C TYR A 77 -2.13 7.17 -7.30
N ALA A 78 -3.01 8.18 -7.29
CA ALA A 78 -4.24 8.15 -6.49
C ALA A 78 -5.15 6.98 -6.90
N ALA A 79 -5.25 6.69 -8.20
CA ALA A 79 -5.99 5.52 -8.69
C ALA A 79 -5.36 4.19 -8.27
N MET A 80 -4.02 4.08 -8.29
CA MET A 80 -3.31 2.89 -7.79
C MET A 80 -3.61 2.63 -6.31
N VAL A 81 -3.53 3.68 -5.48
CA VAL A 81 -3.86 3.60 -4.04
C VAL A 81 -5.34 3.27 -3.82
N SER A 82 -6.24 3.82 -4.64
CA SER A 82 -7.67 3.50 -4.59
C SER A 82 -7.96 2.03 -4.88
N LYS A 83 -7.28 1.43 -5.88
CA LYS A 83 -7.37 -0.01 -6.15
C LYS A 83 -6.81 -0.86 -5.00
N LEU A 84 -5.75 -0.39 -4.34
CA LEU A 84 -5.22 -1.05 -3.13
C LEU A 84 -6.23 -1.00 -1.98
N ASP A 85 -6.90 0.13 -1.74
CA ASP A 85 -7.96 0.26 -0.74
C ASP A 85 -9.15 -0.69 -1.04
N GLN A 86 -9.56 -0.80 -2.30
CA GLN A 86 -10.57 -1.77 -2.73
C GLN A 86 -10.15 -3.21 -2.41
N SER A 87 -8.89 -3.58 -2.65
CA SER A 87 -8.35 -4.90 -2.29
C SER A 87 -8.51 -5.19 -0.79
N VAL A 88 -8.14 -4.25 0.07
CA VAL A 88 -8.31 -4.38 1.53
C VAL A 88 -9.80 -4.59 1.87
N GLY A 89 -10.69 -3.86 1.21
CA GLY A 89 -12.14 -4.04 1.31
C GLY A 89 -12.61 -5.43 0.93
N ASP A 90 -12.10 -6.00 -0.17
CA ASP A 90 -12.44 -7.33 -0.66
C ASP A 90 -11.98 -8.42 0.31
N VAL A 91 -10.76 -8.33 0.81
CA VAL A 91 -10.19 -9.25 1.80
C VAL A 91 -11.01 -9.23 3.09
N MET A 92 -11.29 -8.04 3.63
CA MET A 92 -12.10 -7.88 4.85
C MET A 92 -13.51 -8.46 4.66
N ALA A 93 -14.14 -8.20 3.51
CA ALA A 93 -15.47 -8.73 3.19
C ALA A 93 -15.47 -10.25 3.06
N ALA A 94 -14.43 -10.85 2.46
CA ALA A 94 -14.27 -12.30 2.37
C ALA A 94 -14.14 -12.93 3.77
N LEU A 95 -13.28 -12.38 4.63
CA LEU A 95 -13.13 -12.82 6.03
C LEU A 95 -14.46 -12.75 6.79
N ARG A 96 -15.25 -11.69 6.60
CA ARG A 96 -16.57 -11.57 7.22
C ARG A 96 -17.55 -12.62 6.69
N THR A 97 -17.61 -12.81 5.38
CA THR A 97 -18.53 -13.76 4.72
C THR A 97 -18.25 -15.19 5.15
N ARG A 98 -16.96 -15.56 5.30
CA ARG A 98 -16.53 -16.84 5.84
C ARG A 98 -16.65 -16.95 7.36
N GLY A 99 -17.11 -15.89 8.02
CA GLY A 99 -17.26 -15.86 9.46
C GLY A 99 -15.94 -15.88 10.23
N MET A 100 -14.79 -15.66 9.59
CA MET A 100 -13.46 -15.70 10.21
C MET A 100 -13.08 -14.39 10.91
N LEU A 101 -13.75 -13.30 10.55
CA LEU A 101 -13.40 -11.94 11.00
C LEU A 101 -13.42 -11.76 12.53
N HIS A 102 -14.16 -12.60 13.27
CA HIS A 102 -14.21 -12.56 14.75
C HIS A 102 -12.92 -13.00 15.44
N ASN A 103 -12.04 -13.71 14.74
CA ASN A 103 -10.77 -14.20 15.25
C ASN A 103 -9.64 -13.89 14.25
N SER A 104 -9.62 -12.66 13.74
CA SER A 104 -8.64 -12.19 12.75
C SER A 104 -7.82 -11.04 13.31
N VAL A 105 -6.53 -11.02 13.00
CA VAL A 105 -5.63 -9.87 13.17
C VAL A 105 -5.23 -9.42 11.79
N VAL A 106 -5.64 -8.21 11.39
CA VAL A 106 -5.40 -7.67 10.05
C VAL A 106 -4.49 -6.47 10.17
N LEU A 107 -3.28 -6.59 9.63
CA LEU A 107 -2.30 -5.52 9.54
C LEU A 107 -2.23 -5.01 8.11
N PHE A 108 -2.39 -3.70 7.95
CA PHE A 108 -2.00 -2.97 6.75
C PHE A 108 -0.73 -2.18 7.07
N MET A 109 0.31 -2.29 6.25
CA MET A 109 1.54 -1.52 6.43
C MET A 109 2.27 -1.24 5.11
N SER A 110 3.08 -0.19 5.09
CA SER A 110 4.08 0.07 4.05
C SER A 110 5.41 -0.59 4.38
N ASP A 111 6.20 -0.94 3.36
CA ASP A 111 7.56 -1.47 3.49
C ASP A 111 8.61 -0.37 3.69
N ASN A 112 8.43 0.79 3.05
CA ASN A 112 9.25 1.98 3.18
C ASN A 112 8.43 3.27 2.94
N GLY A 113 9.08 4.43 3.09
CA GLY A 113 8.54 5.72 2.64
C GLY A 113 8.40 5.82 1.12
N ALA A 114 7.61 6.77 0.63
CA ALA A 114 7.36 6.91 -0.81
C ALA A 114 8.63 7.35 -1.57
N PRO A 115 8.93 6.75 -2.74
CA PRO A 115 9.88 7.34 -3.68
C PRO A 115 9.22 8.52 -4.38
N THR A 116 9.28 9.71 -3.79
CA THR A 116 8.54 10.87 -4.27
C THR A 116 9.12 11.48 -5.55
N PHE A 117 10.45 11.47 -5.69
CA PHE A 117 11.19 12.10 -6.79
C PHE A 117 12.24 11.16 -7.38
N GLY A 118 12.77 11.47 -8.55
CA GLY A 118 13.84 10.72 -9.21
C GLY A 118 13.33 9.61 -10.15
N VAL A 119 14.26 8.79 -10.64
CA VAL A 119 14.01 7.78 -11.69
C VAL A 119 13.02 6.67 -11.28
N HIS A 120 12.83 6.48 -9.98
CA HIS A 120 11.87 5.52 -9.42
C HIS A 120 10.69 6.21 -8.75
N SER A 121 10.42 7.47 -9.11
CA SER A 121 9.31 8.21 -8.53
C SER A 121 7.99 7.46 -8.73
N ASN A 122 7.21 7.33 -7.66
CA ASN A 122 5.81 6.91 -7.72
C ASN A 122 4.83 8.07 -7.50
N ARG A 123 5.33 9.31 -7.38
CA ARG A 123 4.52 10.49 -6.99
C ARG A 123 3.78 10.35 -5.67
N GLY A 124 4.16 9.40 -4.82
CA GLY A 124 3.74 9.37 -3.42
C GLY A 124 4.24 10.60 -2.65
N SER A 125 3.79 10.77 -1.41
CA SER A 125 4.20 11.91 -0.59
C SER A 125 4.55 11.44 0.81
N ASN A 126 5.70 11.90 1.30
CA ASN A 126 6.11 11.76 2.71
C ASN A 126 5.94 13.06 3.48
N PHE A 127 5.45 14.12 2.82
CA PHE A 127 5.28 15.42 3.44
C PHE A 127 4.42 15.28 4.71
N PRO A 128 4.84 15.88 5.84
CA PRO A 128 5.89 16.88 5.94
C PRO A 128 7.23 16.33 6.48
N LEU A 129 7.45 15.01 6.42
CA LEU A 129 8.68 14.37 6.89
C LEU A 129 9.84 14.65 5.92
N LYS A 130 11.06 14.68 6.46
CA LYS A 130 12.29 14.83 5.67
C LYS A 130 12.61 13.51 4.96
N GLY A 131 13.15 13.60 3.76
CA GLY A 131 13.61 12.49 2.94
C GLY A 131 12.52 11.65 2.27
N MET A 132 12.98 10.58 1.63
CA MET A 132 12.14 9.64 0.88
C MET A 132 12.76 8.24 0.87
N LYS A 133 12.18 7.29 0.10
CA LYS A 133 12.79 5.97 -0.13
C LYS A 133 14.29 6.09 -0.40
N GLU A 134 15.06 5.12 0.09
CA GLU A 134 16.53 5.06 0.10
C GLU A 134 17.22 5.97 1.12
N SER A 135 16.50 6.80 1.89
CA SER A 135 17.12 7.70 2.87
C SER A 135 16.88 7.27 4.33
N PRO A 136 17.79 7.62 5.27
CA PRO A 136 17.61 7.32 6.70
C PRO A 136 16.64 8.28 7.43
N TRP A 137 16.15 9.31 6.75
CA TRP A 137 15.24 10.32 7.31
C TRP A 137 13.85 9.74 7.61
N GLU A 138 13.07 10.40 8.45
CA GLU A 138 11.73 9.93 8.85
C GLU A 138 10.84 9.65 7.63
N GLY A 139 10.92 10.45 6.57
CA GLY A 139 10.17 10.23 5.33
C GLY A 139 10.62 9.01 4.52
N GLY A 140 11.78 8.43 4.82
CA GLY A 140 12.22 7.15 4.25
C GLY A 140 11.88 5.94 5.13
N VAL A 141 11.95 6.08 6.45
CA VAL A 141 11.88 4.96 7.41
C VAL A 141 10.59 4.90 8.25
N ARG A 142 9.81 5.98 8.33
CA ARG A 142 8.54 6.02 9.07
C ARG A 142 7.37 5.67 8.15
N GLY A 143 7.04 4.38 8.09
CA GLY A 143 5.94 3.86 7.27
C GLY A 143 4.55 4.08 7.85
N VAL A 144 3.53 4.02 6.97
CA VAL A 144 2.12 3.93 7.36
C VAL A 144 1.82 2.52 7.88
N ALA A 145 1.08 2.42 9.00
CA ALA A 145 0.56 1.16 9.49
C ALA A 145 -0.82 1.33 10.16
N ALA A 146 -1.68 0.34 10.00
CA ALA A 146 -2.96 0.25 10.68
C ALA A 146 -3.23 -1.21 11.07
N LEU A 147 -3.61 -1.41 12.34
CA LEU A 147 -3.96 -2.72 12.88
C LEU A 147 -5.45 -2.76 13.20
N TRP A 148 -6.14 -3.78 12.69
CA TRP A 148 -7.52 -4.06 13.01
C TRP A 148 -7.67 -5.47 13.57
N SER A 149 -8.33 -5.60 14.72
CA SER A 149 -8.73 -6.90 15.26
C SER A 149 -9.82 -6.71 16.32
N PRO A 150 -10.82 -7.61 16.39
CA PRO A 150 -11.75 -7.66 17.51
C PRO A 150 -11.10 -8.19 18.80
N LEU A 151 -9.86 -8.70 18.73
CA LEU A 151 -9.11 -9.26 19.85
C LEU A 151 -8.33 -8.19 20.64
N LEU A 152 -8.26 -6.96 20.13
CA LEU A 152 -7.63 -5.84 20.84
C LEU A 152 -8.57 -5.32 21.94
N HIS A 153 -8.06 -5.14 23.15
CA HIS A 153 -8.83 -4.60 24.27
C HIS A 153 -9.03 -3.08 24.16
N SER A 154 -7.98 -2.36 23.74
CA SER A 154 -7.96 -0.91 23.55
C SER A 154 -7.95 -0.58 22.06
N THR A 155 -9.10 -0.13 21.54
CA THR A 155 -9.34 0.12 20.12
C THR A 155 -9.65 1.58 19.83
N GLN A 156 -9.75 1.95 18.54
CA GLN A 156 -10.11 3.30 18.08
C GLN A 156 -9.17 4.37 18.64
N ARG A 157 -7.86 4.17 18.42
CA ARG A 157 -6.80 5.04 18.92
C ARG A 157 -5.68 5.20 17.91
N VAL A 158 -4.90 6.26 18.07
CA VAL A 158 -3.57 6.38 17.48
C VAL A 158 -2.56 5.82 18.46
N SER A 159 -1.59 5.05 17.96
CA SER A 159 -0.49 4.53 18.78
C SER A 159 0.78 5.33 18.57
N ASN A 160 1.35 5.87 19.65
CA ASN A 160 2.65 6.54 19.64
C ASN A 160 3.78 5.65 20.22
N GLN A 161 3.51 4.35 20.35
CA GLN A 161 4.47 3.36 20.84
C GLN A 161 5.60 3.17 19.81
N LEU A 162 6.86 3.14 20.26
CA LEU A 162 8.00 2.86 19.38
C LEU A 162 7.93 1.40 18.92
N MET A 163 7.88 1.18 17.60
CA MET A 163 7.78 -0.14 16.98
C MET A 163 8.57 -0.16 15.67
N HIS A 164 9.12 -1.32 15.32
CA HIS A 164 9.89 -1.57 14.11
C HIS A 164 9.28 -2.75 13.32
N ILE A 165 9.52 -2.84 12.01
CA ILE A 165 8.98 -3.93 11.18
C ILE A 165 9.41 -5.33 11.68
N ALA A 166 10.60 -5.43 12.28
CA ALA A 166 11.11 -6.67 12.88
C ALA A 166 10.24 -7.17 14.05
N ASP A 167 9.45 -6.31 14.68
CA ASP A 167 8.57 -6.67 15.79
C ASP A 167 7.37 -7.51 15.37
N TRP A 168 6.97 -7.47 14.09
CA TRP A 168 5.79 -8.19 13.62
C TRP A 168 5.93 -9.71 13.74
N LEU A 169 7.13 -10.26 13.52
CA LEU A 169 7.38 -11.70 13.66
C LEU A 169 7.06 -12.20 15.08
N PRO A 170 7.73 -11.74 16.16
CA PRO A 170 7.41 -12.19 17.51
C PRO A 170 6.00 -11.77 17.96
N THR A 171 5.49 -10.63 17.49
CA THR A 171 4.13 -10.17 17.82
C THR A 171 3.06 -11.11 17.28
N PHE A 172 3.15 -11.53 16.02
CA PHE A 172 2.21 -12.49 15.45
C PHE A 172 2.43 -13.91 15.97
N TYR A 173 3.67 -14.28 16.28
CA TYR A 173 3.97 -15.56 16.93
C TYR A 173 3.27 -15.68 18.29
N SER A 174 3.41 -14.64 19.12
CA SER A 174 2.72 -14.51 20.43
C SER A 174 1.20 -14.45 20.28
N ALA A 175 0.68 -13.66 19.33
CA ALA A 175 -0.75 -13.55 19.05
C ALA A 175 -1.38 -14.87 18.56
N ALA A 176 -0.60 -15.74 17.91
CA ALA A 176 -1.00 -17.08 17.53
C ALA A 176 -0.97 -18.08 18.71
N GLY A 177 -0.62 -17.64 19.92
CA GLY A 177 -0.53 -18.45 21.14
C GLY A 177 0.76 -19.26 21.25
N LEU A 178 1.79 -18.91 20.47
CA LEU A 178 3.09 -19.60 20.48
C LEU A 178 4.11 -18.88 21.38
N ASP A 179 5.17 -19.58 21.77
CA ASP A 179 6.19 -19.07 22.68
C ASP A 179 7.34 -18.40 21.94
N VAL A 180 7.45 -17.07 22.06
CA VAL A 180 8.49 -16.28 21.37
C VAL A 180 9.93 -16.74 21.64
N ARG A 181 10.18 -17.53 22.70
CA ARG A 181 11.48 -18.14 22.96
C ARG A 181 11.92 -19.13 21.87
N ASP A 182 10.98 -19.70 21.13
CA ASP A 182 11.24 -20.63 20.02
C ASP A 182 11.94 -19.93 18.83
N LEU A 183 11.83 -18.60 18.73
CA LEU A 183 12.43 -17.82 17.65
C LEU A 183 13.94 -17.61 17.84
N GLY A 184 14.49 -17.97 19.00
CA GLY A 184 15.90 -17.78 19.32
C GLY A 184 16.29 -16.30 19.47
N LYS A 185 17.51 -15.95 19.04
CA LYS A 185 18.02 -14.58 19.12
C LYS A 185 17.61 -13.81 17.86
N ILE A 186 16.65 -12.91 18.00
CA ILE A 186 16.15 -12.02 16.95
C ILE A 186 16.13 -10.57 17.45
N ASP A 187 16.07 -9.60 16.52
CA ASP A 187 16.01 -8.16 16.86
C ASP A 187 14.59 -7.66 17.13
N GLY A 188 13.58 -8.45 16.77
CA GLY A 188 12.17 -8.16 17.02
C GLY A 188 11.78 -8.34 18.48
N ILE A 189 10.83 -7.54 18.95
CA ILE A 189 10.25 -7.59 20.30
C ILE A 189 8.75 -7.87 20.17
N ASP A 190 8.19 -8.70 21.05
CA ASP A 190 6.75 -8.93 21.10
C ASP A 190 6.02 -7.67 21.57
N MET A 191 5.15 -7.14 20.69
CA MET A 191 4.37 -5.93 20.90
C MET A 191 2.88 -6.22 21.15
N TRP A 192 2.45 -7.49 21.24
CA TRP A 192 1.02 -7.82 21.29
C TRP A 192 0.33 -7.20 22.50
N SER A 193 0.91 -7.35 23.70
CA SER A 193 0.39 -6.75 24.93
C SER A 193 0.36 -5.21 24.85
N THR A 194 1.43 -4.60 24.35
CA THR A 194 1.55 -3.17 24.08
C THR A 194 0.43 -2.66 23.17
N LEU A 195 0.16 -3.36 22.06
CA LEU A 195 -0.87 -2.98 21.09
C LEU A 195 -2.29 -3.21 21.64
N SER A 196 -2.55 -4.36 22.26
CA SER A 196 -3.87 -4.71 22.78
C SER A 196 -4.28 -3.86 23.99
N GLU A 197 -3.39 -3.69 24.96
CA GLU A 197 -3.70 -3.02 26.23
C GLU A 197 -3.39 -1.52 26.23
N ASN A 198 -2.75 -1.00 25.18
CA ASN A 198 -2.28 0.39 25.12
C ASN A 198 -1.31 0.75 26.27
N ILE A 199 -0.39 -0.17 26.58
CA ILE A 199 0.68 0.05 27.56
C ILE A 199 1.97 0.56 26.87
N PRO A 200 2.97 1.09 27.59
CA PRO A 200 4.22 1.54 26.98
C PRO A 200 4.93 0.47 26.14
N SER A 201 5.69 0.92 25.14
CA SER A 201 6.51 0.02 24.32
C SER A 201 7.67 -0.56 25.13
N PRO A 202 7.94 -1.88 25.07
CA PRO A 202 9.18 -2.46 25.57
C PRO A 202 10.39 -2.09 24.69
N ARG A 203 10.17 -1.66 23.44
CA ARG A 203 11.24 -1.22 22.54
C ARG A 203 11.69 0.19 22.91
N LEU A 204 12.98 0.32 23.23
CA LEU A 204 13.61 1.59 23.57
C LEU A 204 14.53 2.12 22.47
N GLU A 205 14.94 1.26 21.52
CA GLU A 205 15.93 1.57 20.50
C GLU A 205 15.61 0.87 19.17
N ILE A 206 15.97 1.54 18.07
CA ILE A 206 15.88 1.05 16.69
C ILE A 206 17.19 1.42 16.01
N LEU A 207 17.96 0.42 15.57
CA LEU A 207 18.96 0.64 14.54
C LEU A 207 18.23 0.69 13.19
N HIS A 208 18.30 1.82 12.48
CA HIS A 208 17.71 1.91 11.15
C HIS A 208 18.59 1.16 10.14
N ASN A 209 19.87 1.51 10.06
CA ASN A 209 20.86 0.76 9.30
C ASN A 209 22.29 1.22 9.63
N ILE A 210 23.28 0.40 9.28
CA ILE A 210 24.70 0.80 9.13
C ILE A 210 25.15 0.26 7.77
N ASP A 211 25.44 1.15 6.84
CA ASP A 211 25.91 0.78 5.51
C ASP A 211 27.33 1.30 5.27
N PRO A 212 28.34 0.41 5.22
CA PRO A 212 29.71 0.81 4.93
C PRO A 212 29.98 1.04 3.43
N ILE A 213 29.04 0.70 2.53
CA ILE A 213 29.16 0.93 1.08
C ILE A 213 28.73 2.35 0.75
N ASP A 214 27.55 2.74 1.21
CA ASP A 214 27.03 4.11 1.04
C ASP A 214 27.54 5.08 2.13
N ASP A 215 28.28 4.57 3.10
CA ASP A 215 28.89 5.30 4.23
C ASP A 215 27.86 6.14 5.01
N TYR A 216 26.81 5.46 5.51
CA TYR A 216 25.80 6.09 6.36
C TYR A 216 25.39 5.19 7.52
N ALA A 217 24.87 5.82 8.57
CA ALA A 217 24.23 5.11 9.67
C ALA A 217 23.13 5.95 10.32
N ALA A 218 22.09 5.27 10.82
CA ALA A 218 21.04 5.91 11.58
C ALA A 218 20.51 5.02 12.69
N LEU A 219 20.19 5.64 13.82
CA LEU A 219 19.75 5.00 15.06
C LEU A 219 18.75 5.90 15.76
N ARG A 220 17.74 5.32 16.40
CA ARG A 220 16.82 6.03 17.29
C ARG A 220 16.78 5.37 18.66
N ARG A 221 16.92 6.14 19.74
CA ARG A 221 16.69 5.71 21.13
C ARG A 221 15.69 6.64 21.82
N GLY A 222 14.53 6.12 22.16
CA GLY A 222 13.40 6.90 22.68
C GLY A 222 13.01 8.02 21.71
N ASP A 223 13.08 9.26 22.18
CA ASP A 223 12.74 10.45 21.38
C ASP A 223 13.91 10.93 20.51
N TRP A 224 15.13 10.41 20.69
CA TRP A 224 16.33 10.92 20.04
C TRP A 224 16.75 10.08 18.84
N LYS A 225 17.05 10.74 17.72
CA LYS A 225 17.52 10.11 16.49
C LYS A 225 18.86 10.68 16.07
N TYR A 226 19.80 9.79 15.79
CA TYR A 226 21.13 10.04 15.26
C TYR A 226 21.17 9.69 13.77
N VAL A 227 21.81 10.53 12.96
CA VAL A 227 22.06 10.28 11.54
C VAL A 227 23.48 10.74 11.19
N THR A 228 24.25 9.92 10.49
CA THR A 228 25.53 10.30 9.87
C THR A 228 25.61 9.74 8.46
N GLY A 229 26.34 10.42 7.58
CA GLY A 229 26.40 10.08 6.17
C GLY A 229 25.09 10.32 5.41
N THR A 230 25.05 9.93 4.15
CA THR A 230 23.86 10.09 3.30
C THR A 230 23.90 9.11 2.14
N THR A 231 22.73 8.77 1.62
CA THR A 231 22.58 7.93 0.44
C THR A 231 22.39 8.78 -0.81
N GLN A 232 22.59 8.19 -1.99
CA GLN A 232 22.38 8.84 -3.29
C GLN A 232 23.03 10.24 -3.44
N ASN A 233 24.13 10.49 -2.75
CA ASN A 233 24.79 11.79 -2.70
C ASN A 233 23.94 12.95 -2.15
N GLY A 234 23.08 12.71 -1.17
CA GLY A 234 22.25 13.74 -0.54
C GLY A 234 21.06 14.19 -1.38
N LYS A 235 20.84 13.56 -2.55
CA LYS A 235 19.71 13.87 -3.44
C LYS A 235 18.35 13.55 -2.85
N VAL A 236 18.31 12.79 -1.74
CA VAL A 236 17.11 12.33 -1.04
C VAL A 236 17.04 12.87 0.40
N ASP A 237 17.73 13.97 0.68
CA ASP A 237 17.83 14.58 2.02
C ASP A 237 16.94 15.80 2.25
N GLU A 238 16.11 16.18 1.27
CA GLU A 238 15.18 17.31 1.39
C GLU A 238 13.77 16.89 1.83
N TRP A 239 12.82 17.81 1.88
CA TRP A 239 11.40 17.51 2.12
C TRP A 239 10.68 17.33 0.79
N TYR A 240 10.12 16.15 0.55
CA TYR A 240 9.52 15.80 -0.73
C TYR A 240 8.02 15.53 -0.62
N GLY A 241 7.30 15.94 -1.66
CA GLY A 241 5.93 15.53 -1.92
C GLY A 241 4.90 16.60 -1.67
N GLU A 242 3.70 16.31 -2.13
CA GLU A 242 2.55 17.21 -2.04
C GLU A 242 2.08 17.33 -0.59
N SER A 243 1.82 18.57 -0.16
CA SER A 243 1.22 18.88 1.14
C SER A 243 -0.29 18.56 1.20
N GLY A 244 -0.91 18.29 0.05
CA GLY A 244 -2.35 18.12 -0.09
C GLY A 244 -3.14 19.44 -0.05
N LEU A 245 -2.45 20.58 -0.13
CA LEU A 245 -3.05 21.90 -0.33
C LEU A 245 -3.15 22.23 -1.82
N ASP A 246 -4.24 22.89 -2.23
CA ASP A 246 -4.39 23.41 -3.58
C ASP A 246 -3.49 24.62 -3.85
N SER A 247 -3.53 25.15 -5.08
CA SER A 247 -2.77 26.35 -5.48
C SER A 247 -3.10 27.62 -4.69
N LYS A 248 -4.17 27.62 -3.90
CA LYS A 248 -4.59 28.69 -2.99
C LYS A 248 -4.26 28.37 -1.52
N GLY A 249 -3.52 27.29 -1.26
CA GLY A 249 -3.14 26.85 0.08
C GLY A 249 -4.28 26.22 0.87
N LYS A 250 -5.37 25.79 0.21
CA LYS A 250 -6.53 25.19 0.87
C LYS A 250 -6.50 23.68 0.73
N SER A 251 -6.67 22.97 1.86
CA SER A 251 -6.84 21.52 1.85
C SER A 251 -8.23 21.14 1.32
N GLN A 252 -8.32 20.03 0.58
CA GLN A 252 -9.62 19.46 0.27
C GLN A 252 -10.33 19.02 1.55
N LYS A 253 -11.66 19.22 1.59
CA LYS A 253 -12.46 18.75 2.73
C LYS A 253 -12.34 17.23 2.80
N TYR A 254 -11.96 16.71 3.96
CA TYR A 254 -11.93 15.27 4.19
C TYR A 254 -13.37 14.72 4.18
N ASP A 255 -13.62 13.74 3.30
CA ASP A 255 -14.92 13.10 3.16
C ASP A 255 -15.00 11.89 4.10
N VAL A 256 -15.61 12.10 5.28
CA VAL A 256 -15.77 11.05 6.29
C VAL A 256 -16.80 10.01 5.85
N ASP A 257 -17.81 10.42 5.08
CA ASP A 257 -18.84 9.49 4.58
C ASP A 257 -18.23 8.49 3.60
N MET A 258 -17.29 8.92 2.75
CA MET A 258 -16.55 8.03 1.87
C MET A 258 -15.77 6.96 2.65
N VAL A 259 -15.21 7.31 3.81
CA VAL A 259 -14.48 6.35 4.67
C VAL A 259 -15.44 5.39 5.36
N LEU A 260 -16.51 5.90 5.98
CA LEU A 260 -17.47 5.07 6.71
C LEU A 260 -18.28 4.16 5.79
N ASN A 261 -18.55 4.60 4.55
CA ASN A 261 -19.24 3.84 3.52
C ASN A 261 -18.29 3.08 2.58
N SER A 262 -16.98 3.11 2.83
CA SER A 262 -16.03 2.24 2.13
C SER A 262 -16.38 0.77 2.33
N LYS A 263 -15.87 -0.11 1.48
CA LYS A 263 -16.11 -1.56 1.62
C LYS A 263 -15.62 -2.10 2.96
N VAL A 264 -14.49 -1.59 3.47
CA VAL A 264 -14.00 -1.88 4.83
C VAL A 264 -14.97 -1.36 5.90
N GLY A 265 -15.40 -0.10 5.79
CA GLY A 265 -16.33 0.54 6.73
C GLY A 265 -17.67 -0.20 6.84
N ILE A 266 -18.28 -0.57 5.71
CA ILE A 266 -19.51 -1.38 5.65
C ILE A 266 -19.28 -2.77 6.26
N THR A 267 -18.13 -3.38 5.96
CA THR A 267 -17.77 -4.71 6.46
C THR A 267 -17.67 -4.71 7.98
N ILE A 268 -16.88 -3.80 8.55
CA ILE A 268 -16.68 -3.66 10.01
C ILE A 268 -18.00 -3.28 10.69
N THR A 269 -18.77 -2.37 10.09
CA THR A 269 -20.05 -1.92 10.66
C THR A 269 -21.01 -3.09 10.80
N GLY A 270 -21.27 -3.83 9.72
CA GLY A 270 -22.21 -4.94 9.80
C GLY A 270 -21.71 -6.11 10.64
N PHE A 271 -20.39 -6.34 10.72
CA PHE A 271 -19.80 -7.29 11.67
C PHE A 271 -20.06 -6.87 13.12
N THR A 272 -19.75 -5.61 13.45
CA THR A 272 -19.94 -5.05 14.79
C THR A 272 -21.41 -5.05 15.20
N THR A 273 -22.31 -4.66 14.30
CA THR A 273 -23.76 -4.70 14.55
C THR A 273 -24.24 -6.11 14.84
N LYS A 274 -23.74 -7.14 14.11
CA LYS A 274 -24.09 -8.54 14.39
C LYS A 274 -23.68 -8.96 15.80
N LEU A 275 -22.46 -8.62 16.23
CA LEU A 275 -21.99 -8.91 17.59
C LEU A 275 -22.83 -8.19 18.66
N GLN A 276 -23.14 -6.91 18.46
CA GLN A 276 -23.99 -6.14 19.37
C GLN A 276 -25.40 -6.73 19.51
N LEU A 277 -25.98 -7.22 18.40
CA LEU A 277 -27.30 -7.89 18.42
C LEU A 277 -27.23 -9.23 19.17
N GLN A 278 -26.17 -10.01 18.98
CA GLN A 278 -25.95 -11.25 19.72
C GLN A 278 -25.82 -10.99 21.23
N ALA A 279 -25.02 -10.00 21.63
CA ALA A 279 -24.87 -9.59 23.02
C ALA A 279 -26.21 -9.16 23.64
N LYS A 280 -27.01 -8.35 22.92
CA LYS A 280 -28.35 -7.95 23.36
C LYS A 280 -29.30 -9.14 23.52
N LYS A 281 -29.23 -10.13 22.65
CA LYS A 281 -30.04 -11.37 22.75
C LYS A 281 -29.65 -12.17 23.99
N LEU A 282 -28.35 -12.36 24.24
CA LEU A 282 -27.83 -13.07 25.42
C LEU A 282 -28.22 -12.36 26.72
N ALA A 283 -28.10 -11.03 26.78
CA ALA A 283 -28.50 -10.25 27.95
C ALA A 283 -30.01 -10.40 28.27
N ARG A 284 -30.87 -10.42 27.24
CA ARG A 284 -32.32 -10.67 27.41
C ARG A 284 -32.62 -12.08 27.91
N MET A 285 -31.84 -13.08 27.49
CA MET A 285 -31.98 -14.46 27.96
C MET A 285 -31.50 -14.63 29.41
N SER A 286 -30.40 -13.97 29.79
CA SER A 286 -29.87 -13.99 31.16
C SER A 286 -30.73 -13.20 32.17
N GLN A 287 -31.52 -12.23 31.72
CA GLN A 287 -32.52 -11.60 32.58
C GLN A 287 -33.69 -12.54 32.95
N ASN A 288 -33.86 -13.65 32.21
CA ASN A 288 -34.90 -14.66 32.44
C ASN A 288 -34.36 -15.98 33.05
N GLY A 289 -33.08 -16.06 33.43
CA GLY A 289 -32.46 -17.26 34.01
C GLY A 289 -31.12 -16.96 34.69
N SER A 290 -30.86 -17.56 35.86
CA SER A 290 -29.79 -17.19 36.79
C SER A 290 -28.39 -17.11 36.16
N THR A 291 -27.75 -15.97 36.43
CA THR A 291 -26.31 -15.66 36.45
C THR A 291 -25.35 -16.68 35.83
N ASP A 292 -24.84 -16.34 34.66
CA ASP A 292 -23.45 -16.61 34.34
C ASP A 292 -22.76 -15.30 33.93
N LYS A 293 -21.62 -15.01 34.55
CA LYS A 293 -20.86 -13.78 34.33
C LYS A 293 -20.18 -13.91 32.97
N GLY A 294 -20.85 -13.42 31.93
CA GLY A 294 -20.27 -13.30 30.60
C GLY A 294 -18.93 -12.58 30.63
N ASP A 295 -17.99 -13.10 29.84
CA ASP A 295 -16.67 -12.55 29.56
C ASP A 295 -16.73 -11.01 29.46
N GLY A 296 -15.84 -10.33 30.19
CA GLY A 296 -15.82 -8.88 30.39
C GLY A 296 -15.41 -8.08 29.15
N SER A 297 -15.52 -8.66 27.95
CA SER A 297 -15.20 -8.02 26.68
C SER A 297 -16.16 -6.86 26.41
N LYS A 298 -15.62 -5.63 26.43
CA LYS A 298 -16.38 -4.42 26.08
C LYS A 298 -16.93 -4.58 24.65
N PRO A 299 -18.22 -4.32 24.41
CA PRO A 299 -18.79 -4.45 23.08
C PRO A 299 -18.11 -3.48 22.12
N LEU A 300 -17.69 -4.00 20.95
CA LEU A 300 -17.13 -3.18 19.87
C LEU A 300 -18.09 -2.04 19.53
N LYS A 301 -17.55 -0.83 19.40
CA LYS A 301 -18.30 0.39 19.11
C LYS A 301 -18.14 0.76 17.64
N LEU A 302 -19.17 1.35 17.03
CA LEU A 302 -19.03 1.97 15.71
C LEU A 302 -18.31 3.33 15.84
N LEU A 303 -17.48 3.65 14.85
CA LEU A 303 -16.87 4.98 14.75
C LEU A 303 -17.93 6.02 14.37
N SER A 304 -17.90 7.17 15.04
CA SER A 304 -18.65 8.36 14.63
C SER A 304 -17.81 9.26 13.75
N GLU A 305 -18.45 10.19 13.03
CA GLU A 305 -17.74 11.21 12.24
C GLU A 305 -16.71 11.98 13.08
N MET A 306 -17.11 12.42 14.27
CA MET A 306 -16.21 13.08 15.22
C MET A 306 -15.03 12.20 15.65
N ALA A 307 -15.25 10.89 15.84
CA ALA A 307 -14.18 9.96 16.20
C ALA A 307 -13.19 9.80 15.04
N VAL A 308 -13.66 9.67 13.80
CA VAL A 308 -12.80 9.60 12.61
C VAL A 308 -11.95 10.86 12.48
N MET A 309 -12.57 12.05 12.59
CA MET A 309 -11.85 13.31 12.52
C MET A 309 -10.84 13.49 13.66
N SER A 310 -11.20 13.08 14.88
CA SER A 310 -10.29 13.12 16.03
C SER A 310 -9.09 12.20 15.86
N LEU A 311 -9.30 10.97 15.38
CA LEU A 311 -8.22 10.01 15.10
C LEU A 311 -7.30 10.51 14.00
N ARG A 312 -7.88 11.07 12.93
CA ARG A 312 -7.10 11.69 11.86
C ARG A 312 -6.23 12.83 12.38
N HIS A 313 -6.80 13.73 13.19
CA HIS A 313 -6.05 14.84 13.77
C HIS A 313 -4.92 14.35 14.70
N GLN A 314 -5.18 13.34 15.53
CA GLN A 314 -4.15 12.73 16.39
C GLN A 314 -3.02 12.04 15.60
N ALA A 315 -3.33 11.50 14.42
CA ALA A 315 -2.35 10.82 13.56
C ALA A 315 -1.58 11.80 12.65
N GLU A 316 -2.05 13.03 12.52
CA GLU A 316 -1.42 14.04 11.66
C GLU A 316 -0.07 14.47 12.24
N VAL A 317 0.97 14.45 11.41
CA VAL A 317 2.29 14.94 11.80
C VAL A 317 2.34 16.45 11.60
N HIS A 318 2.62 17.18 12.67
CA HIS A 318 2.81 18.61 12.63
C HIS A 318 4.29 18.96 12.82
N CYS A 319 4.88 19.64 11.85
CA CYS A 319 6.22 20.23 12.01
C CYS A 319 6.10 21.61 12.65
N ASN A 320 7.03 21.92 13.55
CA ASN A 320 7.12 23.26 14.12
C ASN A 320 7.54 24.26 13.03
N LYS A 321 6.70 25.27 12.78
CA LYS A 321 6.88 26.32 11.74
C LYS A 321 8.09 27.24 11.91
N LYS A 322 9.01 26.97 12.86
CA LYS A 322 10.18 27.84 13.06
C LYS A 322 11.16 27.84 11.88
N SER A 323 10.96 27.03 10.86
CA SER A 323 11.85 26.93 9.69
C SER A 323 11.16 26.95 8.32
N SER A 324 9.86 27.26 8.21
CA SER A 324 9.17 27.30 6.90
C SER A 324 8.50 28.65 6.62
N MET A 325 9.31 29.71 6.51
CA MET A 325 9.09 30.94 5.69
C MET A 325 10.03 32.07 6.16
N SER A 326 11.33 31.89 5.97
CA SER A 326 12.21 33.03 5.77
C SER A 326 13.32 32.62 4.80
N SER A 327 13.04 32.84 3.52
CA SER A 327 14.05 33.36 2.61
C SER A 327 14.90 34.39 3.35
N LEU A 328 16.22 34.17 3.41
CA LEU A 328 17.24 35.15 3.83
C LEU A 328 17.14 35.63 5.29
N SER A 329 17.79 34.92 6.22
CA SER A 329 18.69 35.50 7.26
C SER A 329 19.10 34.46 8.31
N ASN A 330 20.40 34.12 8.31
CA ASN A 330 21.14 33.49 9.43
C ASN A 330 20.45 32.34 10.19
N THR A 331 20.20 31.20 9.54
CA THR A 331 20.39 29.93 10.27
C THR A 331 21.86 29.87 10.63
N SER A 332 22.20 29.92 11.92
CA SER A 332 23.58 29.68 12.35
C SER A 332 24.04 28.33 11.79
N SER A 333 25.28 28.27 11.32
CA SER A 333 25.92 27.02 10.84
C SER A 333 25.75 25.87 11.84
N GLU A 334 25.53 26.17 13.12
CA GLU A 334 25.38 25.22 14.22
C GLU A 334 24.06 24.42 14.21
N THR A 335 22.98 24.90 13.57
CA THR A 335 21.68 24.20 13.54
C THR A 335 21.39 23.48 12.22
N ALA A 336 22.18 23.74 11.19
CA ALA A 336 22.10 23.03 9.92
C ALA A 336 22.61 21.60 10.09
N CYS A 337 21.92 20.64 9.48
CA CYS A 337 22.37 19.25 9.44
C CYS A 337 23.09 18.98 8.11
N GLN A 338 24.38 18.69 8.19
CA GLN A 338 25.22 18.29 7.06
C GLN A 338 25.87 16.95 7.40
N PRO A 339 25.17 15.83 7.18
CA PRO A 339 25.55 14.54 7.75
C PRO A 339 26.83 13.95 7.15
N ARG A 340 27.32 14.50 6.02
CA ARG A 340 28.63 14.19 5.44
C ARG A 340 29.80 14.82 6.18
N GLU A 341 29.57 15.93 6.87
CA GLU A 341 30.60 16.70 7.58
C GLU A 341 30.63 16.33 9.07
N ALA A 342 29.46 16.23 9.69
CA ALA A 342 29.30 15.84 11.08
C ALA A 342 27.94 15.16 11.32
N PRO A 343 27.84 14.28 12.33
CA PRO A 343 26.57 13.67 12.68
C PRO A 343 25.48 14.67 13.07
N CYS A 344 24.24 14.30 12.80
CA CYS A 344 23.05 15.06 13.16
C CYS A 344 22.27 14.35 14.27
N LEU A 345 21.67 15.16 15.15
CA LEU A 345 20.84 14.70 16.25
C LEU A 345 19.51 15.44 16.26
N PHE A 346 18.41 14.70 16.36
CA PHE A 346 17.05 15.26 16.40
C PHE A 346 16.27 14.67 17.56
N ASN A 347 15.33 15.45 18.10
CA ASN A 347 14.30 14.95 18.99
C ASN A 347 13.02 14.77 18.17
N ILE A 348 12.69 13.53 17.81
CA ILE A 348 11.60 13.17 16.88
C ILE A 348 10.21 13.45 17.46
N ARG A 349 10.07 13.47 18.79
CA ARG A 349 8.79 13.83 19.42
C ARG A 349 8.48 15.31 19.19
N ASP A 350 9.49 16.17 19.36
CA ASP A 350 9.33 17.62 19.33
C ASP A 350 9.63 18.23 17.93
N ASP A 351 10.43 17.54 17.11
CA ASP A 351 10.81 17.87 15.73
C ASP A 351 10.75 16.61 14.83
N PRO A 352 9.54 16.10 14.52
CA PRO A 352 9.37 14.89 13.70
C PRO A 352 9.82 15.07 12.24
N CYS A 353 10.14 16.30 11.84
CA CYS A 353 10.48 16.66 10.48
C CYS A 353 11.97 16.95 10.32
N GLU A 354 12.77 16.72 11.37
CA GLU A 354 14.24 16.76 11.34
C GLU A 354 14.80 18.09 10.80
N THR A 355 14.22 19.19 11.30
CA THR A 355 14.50 20.56 10.86
C THR A 355 15.61 21.24 11.64
N THR A 356 15.83 20.85 12.90
CA THR A 356 16.79 21.50 13.80
C THR A 356 17.82 20.49 14.31
N ASN A 357 19.08 20.62 13.87
CA ASN A 357 20.16 19.80 14.40
C ASN A 357 20.51 20.20 15.84
N LEU A 358 20.47 19.24 16.75
CA LEU A 358 20.75 19.43 18.18
C LEU A 358 22.13 18.87 18.59
N ALA A 359 22.93 18.35 17.66
CA ALA A 359 24.20 17.69 17.95
C ALA A 359 25.16 18.59 18.78
N PHE A 360 25.27 19.86 18.42
CA PHE A 360 26.11 20.83 19.13
C PHE A 360 25.60 21.17 20.55
N SER A 361 24.29 21.29 20.72
CA SER A 361 23.68 21.68 21.99
C SER A 361 23.44 20.50 22.96
N GLN A 362 23.46 19.26 22.46
CA GLN A 362 23.21 18.03 23.21
C GLN A 362 24.35 17.00 23.03
N PRO A 363 25.62 17.36 23.29
CA PRO A 363 26.77 16.50 22.98
C PRO A 363 26.78 15.20 23.78
N LEU A 364 26.24 15.19 25.01
CA LEU A 364 26.16 13.97 25.83
C LEU A 364 25.18 12.94 25.26
N ILE A 365 24.07 13.41 24.68
CA ILE A 365 23.08 12.53 24.05
C ILE A 365 23.65 11.99 22.75
N LEU A 366 24.26 12.86 21.94
CA LEU A 366 24.95 12.47 20.72
C LEU A 366 25.96 11.35 20.99
N HIS A 367 26.85 11.56 21.96
CA HIS A 367 27.87 10.58 22.33
C HIS A 367 27.27 9.26 22.80
N SER A 368 26.19 9.29 23.59
CA SER A 368 25.50 8.06 24.03
C SER A 368 24.92 7.24 22.88
N LEU A 369 24.45 7.90 21.80
CA LEU A 369 23.97 7.23 20.60
C LEU A 369 25.13 6.69 19.74
N GLU A 370 26.25 7.41 19.67
CA GLU A 370 27.47 6.93 19.02
C GLU A 370 28.02 5.67 19.71
N GLU A 371 28.07 5.65 21.04
CA GLU A 371 28.46 4.46 21.80
C GLU A 371 27.55 3.26 21.50
N SER A 372 26.23 3.50 21.37
CA SER A 372 25.27 2.47 20.97
C SER A 372 25.57 1.92 19.57
N LEU A 373 25.81 2.82 18.62
CA LEU A 373 26.15 2.48 17.25
C LEU A 373 27.42 1.61 17.19
N GLU A 374 28.44 1.94 18.00
CA GLU A 374 29.66 1.14 18.12
C GLU A 374 29.40 -0.26 18.71
N GLN A 375 28.40 -0.44 19.59
CA GLN A 375 28.02 -1.78 20.03
C GLN A 375 27.41 -2.60 18.89
N PHE A 376 26.55 -2.01 18.05
CA PHE A 376 26.00 -2.69 16.87
C PHE A 376 27.11 -3.08 15.89
N LYS A 377 28.09 -2.19 15.65
CA LYS A 377 29.23 -2.47 14.77
C LYS A 377 30.04 -3.69 15.19
N LYS A 378 30.16 -3.98 16.49
CA LYS A 378 30.90 -5.16 17.00
C LYS A 378 30.28 -6.48 16.56
N THR A 379 28.98 -6.50 16.27
CA THR A 379 28.25 -7.72 15.85
C THR A 379 27.89 -7.72 14.37
N MET A 380 28.28 -6.69 13.61
CA MET A 380 28.03 -6.63 12.17
C MET A 380 28.76 -7.74 11.43
N VAL A 381 28.09 -8.27 10.41
CA VAL A 381 28.69 -9.15 9.41
C VAL A 381 28.96 -8.35 8.14
N LYS A 382 29.93 -8.81 7.33
CA LYS A 382 30.30 -8.14 6.09
C LYS A 382 29.12 -8.16 5.10
N PRO A 383 28.83 -7.04 4.39
CA PRO A 383 27.84 -7.04 3.31
C PRO A 383 28.15 -8.11 2.26
N LEU A 384 27.12 -8.83 1.82
CA LEU A 384 27.20 -9.95 0.88
C LEU A 384 26.92 -9.55 -0.57
N ASN A 385 27.04 -8.26 -0.90
CA ASN A 385 26.85 -7.76 -2.27
C ASN A 385 27.85 -8.45 -3.21
N VAL A 386 27.32 -9.11 -4.23
CA VAL A 386 28.09 -9.75 -5.30
C VAL A 386 27.60 -9.23 -6.66
N PRO A 387 28.44 -9.24 -7.71
CA PRO A 387 27.99 -8.92 -9.06
C PRO A 387 26.81 -9.79 -9.49
N GLY A 388 25.92 -9.23 -10.31
CA GLY A 388 24.83 -9.98 -10.91
C GLY A 388 25.35 -11.17 -11.71
N ASP A 389 24.69 -12.32 -11.58
CA ASP A 389 25.03 -13.52 -12.33
C ASP A 389 24.55 -13.37 -13.78
N PRO A 390 25.44 -13.41 -14.80
CA PRO A 390 25.02 -13.28 -16.19
C PRO A 390 24.02 -14.35 -16.64
N MET A 391 24.03 -15.52 -16.00
CA MET A 391 23.07 -16.59 -16.28
C MET A 391 21.66 -16.26 -15.78
N SER A 392 21.48 -15.24 -14.96
CA SER A 392 20.14 -14.74 -14.57
C SER A 392 19.38 -14.08 -15.71
N ASN A 393 20.06 -13.78 -16.83
CA ASN A 393 19.45 -13.05 -17.94
C ASN A 393 18.24 -13.83 -18.48
N PRO A 394 17.02 -13.24 -18.43
CA PRO A 394 15.78 -13.93 -18.80
C PRO A 394 15.74 -14.38 -20.26
N THR A 395 16.57 -13.81 -21.14
CA THR A 395 16.70 -14.28 -22.54
C THR A 395 17.16 -15.73 -22.65
N TYR A 396 17.85 -16.26 -21.63
CA TYR A 396 18.20 -17.68 -21.54
C TYR A 396 17.07 -18.56 -20.98
N TRP A 397 15.97 -17.96 -20.52
CA TRP A 397 14.90 -18.61 -19.76
C TRP A 397 13.51 -18.28 -20.31
N ASN A 398 13.36 -18.37 -21.63
CA ASN A 398 12.10 -18.10 -22.33
C ASN A 398 11.51 -16.71 -21.99
N ASP A 399 12.38 -15.70 -21.89
CA ASP A 399 12.07 -14.32 -21.53
C ASP A 399 11.33 -14.19 -20.17
N THR A 400 11.62 -15.11 -19.25
CA THR A 400 11.06 -15.09 -17.89
C THR A 400 12.14 -15.08 -16.83
N TRP A 401 11.89 -14.37 -15.74
CA TRP A 401 12.71 -14.49 -14.53
C TRP A 401 12.37 -15.82 -13.83
N VAL A 402 13.38 -16.67 -13.68
CA VAL A 402 13.27 -18.02 -13.10
C VAL A 402 14.35 -18.24 -12.05
N ASN A 403 14.23 -19.32 -11.25
CA ASN A 403 15.27 -19.71 -10.31
C ASN A 403 16.34 -20.50 -11.09
N TRP A 404 17.15 -19.79 -11.88
CA TRP A 404 18.07 -20.39 -12.88
C TRP A 404 19.14 -21.35 -12.32
N LYS A 405 19.31 -21.40 -11.00
CA LYS A 405 20.22 -22.34 -10.31
C LYS A 405 19.51 -23.57 -9.73
N ASP A 406 18.20 -23.48 -9.50
CA ASP A 406 17.39 -24.56 -8.93
C ASP A 406 16.65 -25.34 -10.04
N ASP A 407 16.36 -24.68 -11.16
CA ASP A 407 15.77 -25.31 -12.32
C ASP A 407 16.81 -26.25 -12.97
N THR A 408 16.55 -27.56 -12.88
CA THR A 408 17.31 -28.62 -13.58
C THR A 408 17.11 -28.60 -15.10
N VAL A 409 16.29 -27.67 -15.58
CA VAL A 409 16.03 -27.44 -17.00
C VAL A 409 17.21 -26.67 -17.56
N THR A 410 18.04 -27.33 -18.37
CA THR A 410 19.05 -26.61 -19.14
C THR A 410 18.35 -25.69 -20.15
N PRO A 411 18.95 -24.56 -20.57
CA PRO A 411 18.34 -23.62 -21.51
C PRO A 411 17.84 -24.23 -22.84
N ASP A 412 18.20 -25.48 -23.14
CA ASP A 412 17.87 -26.20 -24.38
C ASP A 412 16.74 -27.26 -24.21
N ASP A 413 16.46 -27.69 -22.98
CA ASP A 413 15.52 -28.78 -22.71
C ASP A 413 14.08 -28.25 -22.46
N SER A 414 13.44 -27.79 -23.54
CA SER A 414 11.98 -27.77 -23.78
C SER A 414 11.47 -26.49 -24.45
N ILE A 415 11.99 -26.19 -25.64
CA ILE A 415 11.17 -25.53 -26.65
C ILE A 415 10.12 -26.55 -27.15
N LYS A 416 9.09 -26.78 -26.35
CA LYS A 416 7.77 -27.11 -26.89
C LYS A 416 7.04 -25.79 -27.03
N VAL A 417 7.30 -25.10 -28.15
CA VAL A 417 6.30 -24.16 -28.67
C VAL A 417 5.04 -25.00 -28.86
N LEU A 418 4.10 -24.91 -27.94
CA LEU A 418 2.73 -25.31 -28.25
C LEU A 418 2.32 -24.38 -29.39
N PRO A 419 2.10 -24.90 -30.61
CA PRO A 419 1.68 -24.06 -31.71
C PRO A 419 0.43 -23.30 -31.26
N LEU A 420 0.43 -21.98 -31.48
CA LEU A 420 -0.78 -21.18 -31.43
C LEU A 420 -1.89 -21.95 -32.16
N PRO A 421 -3.11 -22.04 -31.62
CA PRO A 421 -4.19 -22.73 -32.31
C PRO A 421 -4.45 -22.04 -33.65
N THR A 422 -3.90 -22.62 -34.72
CA THR A 422 -4.08 -22.21 -36.10
C THR A 422 -5.29 -22.93 -36.65
N SER A 423 -6.46 -22.59 -36.10
CA SER A 423 -7.80 -22.72 -36.71
C SER A 423 -8.88 -22.68 -35.62
N PRO A 424 -10.05 -22.10 -35.90
CA PRO A 424 -11.22 -22.37 -35.07
C PRO A 424 -11.62 -23.84 -35.21
N PRO A 425 -12.10 -24.51 -34.15
CA PRO A 425 -12.60 -25.87 -34.27
C PRO A 425 -13.82 -25.87 -35.20
N SER A 426 -13.63 -26.37 -36.42
CA SER A 426 -14.68 -26.65 -37.38
C SER A 426 -15.36 -27.98 -37.03
N THR A 427 -16.12 -27.98 -35.93
CA THR A 427 -17.17 -28.96 -35.71
C THR A 427 -18.35 -28.25 -35.06
N LEU A 428 -19.16 -27.60 -35.90
CA LEU A 428 -20.51 -27.20 -35.50
C LEU A 428 -21.28 -28.48 -35.20
N SER A 429 -21.47 -28.78 -33.92
CA SER A 429 -22.31 -29.89 -33.47
C SER A 429 -23.69 -29.81 -34.16
N PHE A 430 -24.24 -30.95 -34.58
CA PHE A 430 -25.56 -31.04 -35.20
C PHE A 430 -26.65 -30.34 -34.35
N MET A 431 -26.44 -30.25 -33.03
CA MET A 431 -27.31 -29.55 -32.10
C MET A 431 -27.26 -28.02 -32.21
N THR A 432 -26.10 -27.42 -32.52
CA THR A 432 -26.01 -25.96 -32.71
C THR A 432 -26.58 -25.50 -34.05
N VAL A 433 -26.46 -26.31 -35.12
CA VAL A 433 -27.15 -26.07 -36.41
C VAL A 433 -28.66 -26.13 -36.22
N LEU A 434 -29.18 -27.12 -35.49
CA LEU A 434 -30.62 -27.26 -35.23
C LEU A 434 -31.16 -26.10 -34.40
N SER A 435 -30.39 -25.61 -33.41
CA SER A 435 -30.75 -24.47 -32.57
C SER A 435 -30.80 -23.16 -33.36
N LEU A 436 -29.86 -22.96 -34.30
CA LEU A 436 -29.83 -21.81 -35.20
C LEU A 436 -30.99 -21.83 -36.22
N ILE A 437 -31.35 -23.00 -36.75
CA ILE A 437 -32.49 -23.14 -37.67
C ILE A 437 -33.81 -22.86 -36.94
N ILE A 438 -33.98 -23.35 -35.71
CA ILE A 438 -35.16 -23.06 -34.88
C ILE A 438 -35.24 -21.57 -34.53
N ALA A 439 -34.12 -20.95 -34.15
CA ALA A 439 -34.07 -19.51 -33.87
C ALA A 439 -34.39 -18.65 -35.10
N LEU A 440 -33.86 -19.01 -36.28
CA LEU A 440 -34.14 -18.29 -37.53
C LEU A 440 -35.61 -18.43 -37.96
N SER A 441 -36.21 -19.61 -37.71
CA SER A 441 -37.63 -19.89 -37.96
C SER A 441 -38.55 -19.08 -37.04
N ILE A 442 -38.16 -18.91 -35.77
CA ILE A 442 -38.90 -18.07 -34.81
C ILE A 442 -38.76 -16.58 -35.19
N VAL A 443 -37.58 -16.12 -35.60
CA VAL A 443 -37.38 -14.73 -36.04
C VAL A 443 -38.16 -14.42 -37.33
N THR A 444 -38.23 -15.35 -38.28
CA THR A 444 -39.06 -15.16 -39.49
C THR A 444 -40.56 -15.23 -39.20
N ALA A 445 -40.99 -16.03 -38.23
CA ALA A 445 -42.38 -16.05 -37.76
C ALA A 445 -42.76 -14.74 -37.03
N VAL A 446 -41.87 -14.23 -36.17
CA VAL A 446 -42.06 -12.95 -35.45
C VAL A 446 -42.03 -11.76 -36.40
N MET A 447 -41.12 -11.74 -37.39
CA MET A 447 -41.13 -10.69 -38.42
C MET A 447 -42.35 -10.73 -39.32
N LYS A 448 -42.89 -11.92 -39.67
CA LYS A 448 -44.17 -12.02 -40.40
C LYS A 448 -45.38 -11.56 -39.58
N LEU A 449 -45.33 -11.67 -38.25
CA LEU A 449 -46.37 -11.17 -37.35
C LEU A 449 -46.26 -9.66 -37.07
N SER A 450 -45.07 -9.06 -37.19
CA SER A 450 -44.84 -7.63 -36.92
C SER A 450 -45.05 -6.68 -38.11
N VAL A 451 -45.32 -7.19 -39.34
CA VAL A 451 -45.49 -6.36 -40.55
C VAL A 451 -46.91 -5.78 -40.72
N ASN A 452 -47.87 -6.12 -39.86
CA ASN A 452 -49.27 -5.66 -39.99
C ASN A 452 -49.68 -4.47 -39.11
N VAL A 453 -48.76 -3.58 -38.72
CA VAL A 453 -49.14 -2.33 -38.01
C VAL A 453 -48.56 -1.10 -38.72
N THR A 454 -49.44 -0.34 -39.34
CA THR A 454 -49.23 0.97 -40.00
C THR A 454 -48.62 2.03 -39.07
N PRO A 455 -47.81 2.99 -39.56
CA PRO A 455 -47.09 3.93 -38.70
C PRO A 455 -47.84 5.25 -38.48
N GLN A 456 -47.73 5.81 -37.26
CA GLN A 456 -48.06 7.21 -36.98
C GLN A 456 -46.83 7.98 -36.47
N LYS A 457 -46.79 9.25 -36.86
CA LYS A 457 -45.68 10.20 -36.98
C LYS A 457 -45.00 10.67 -35.68
N SER A 458 -43.83 11.30 -35.93
CA SER A 458 -43.17 12.38 -35.17
C SER A 458 -42.35 11.96 -33.96
N SER A 459 -41.30 12.65 -33.52
CA SER A 459 -40.33 13.61 -34.08
C SER A 459 -39.37 13.87 -32.91
N PHE A 460 -38.09 14.12 -33.20
CA PHE A 460 -37.08 14.88 -32.45
C PHE A 460 -35.79 14.09 -32.31
N PHE A 461 -34.74 14.53 -33.00
CA PHE A 461 -33.40 14.75 -32.44
C PHE A 461 -32.48 15.24 -33.56
N SER A 462 -32.33 16.56 -33.64
CA SER A 462 -31.19 17.20 -34.30
C SER A 462 -30.54 18.09 -33.25
N LYS A 463 -29.39 17.69 -32.72
CA LYS A 463 -28.42 18.60 -32.11
C LYS A 463 -27.08 17.90 -31.89
N PHE A 464 -26.03 18.55 -32.40
CA PHE A 464 -24.60 18.33 -32.21
C PHE A 464 -23.91 17.26 -33.07
N LEU A 465 -23.65 17.63 -34.34
CA LEU A 465 -22.44 17.24 -35.08
C LEU A 465 -21.66 18.51 -35.41
N ILE A 466 -20.43 18.61 -34.88
CA ILE A 466 -19.47 19.66 -35.23
C ILE A 466 -18.56 19.09 -36.33
N LYS A 467 -18.51 19.77 -37.49
CA LYS A 467 -17.58 19.51 -38.60
C LYS A 467 -16.29 20.32 -38.44
N PRO A 468 -15.14 19.82 -38.95
CA PRO A 468 -13.86 20.52 -38.88
C PRO A 468 -13.75 21.60 -39.96
N LYS A 469 -13.07 22.70 -39.63
CA LYS A 469 -12.80 23.83 -40.54
C LYS A 469 -11.43 23.64 -41.19
N GLN A 470 -11.43 23.71 -42.52
CA GLN A 470 -10.28 23.75 -43.42
C GLN A 470 -10.06 25.22 -43.83
N THR A 471 -8.82 25.70 -43.84
CA THR A 471 -8.45 26.96 -44.51
C THR A 471 -7.07 26.82 -45.11
N ASP A 472 -6.99 27.06 -46.42
CA ASP A 472 -5.80 27.02 -47.27
C ASP A 472 -5.34 28.45 -47.65
N ILE A 473 -4.01 28.62 -47.61
CA ILE A 473 -3.10 29.24 -48.61
C ILE A 473 -3.14 30.76 -48.91
N SER A 474 -1.98 31.41 -48.70
CA SER A 474 -1.16 32.09 -49.75
C SER A 474 0.22 32.51 -49.18
N SER A 475 1.32 31.88 -49.59
CA SER A 475 2.39 32.40 -50.48
C SER A 475 2.89 33.81 -50.16
N ASP A 476 4.15 33.98 -49.71
CA ASP A 476 5.33 34.27 -50.56
C ASP A 476 6.58 34.69 -49.74
N GLN A 477 7.75 34.61 -50.38
CA GLN A 477 9.07 35.18 -50.04
C GLN A 477 10.13 34.37 -49.26
N LYS A 478 11.02 33.77 -50.07
CA LYS A 478 12.50 33.76 -50.04
C LYS A 478 13.23 34.52 -48.90
N GLY A 479 14.27 33.88 -48.37
CA GLY A 479 15.37 34.57 -47.67
C GLY A 479 16.41 33.61 -47.08
N GLU A 480 17.57 33.56 -47.70
CA GLU A 480 18.81 32.83 -47.38
C GLU A 480 19.54 33.34 -46.12
N VAL A 481 20.39 32.47 -45.54
CA VAL A 481 21.67 32.74 -44.81
C VAL A 481 21.51 33.46 -43.44
N GLN A 482 22.00 32.96 -42.30
CA GLN A 482 23.34 32.47 -41.96
C GLN A 482 23.29 31.58 -40.70
#